data_AF-A0A8J7HC31-F1
#
_entry.id   AF-A0A8J7HC31-F1
#
_cell.length_a   1.000
_cell.length_b   1.000
_cell.length_c   1.000
_cell.angle_alpha   90.00
_cell.angle_beta   90.00
_cell.angle_gamma   90.00
#
_symmetry.space_group_name_H-M   'P 1'
#
loop_
_entity.id
_entity.type
_entity.pdbx_description
1 polymer ?
#
loop_
_entity_poly.entity_id
_entity_poly.type
_entity_poly.pdbx_seq_one_letter_code
_entity_poly.pdbx_strand_id
1 'polypeptide(L)'
;MLWHLTKSWKRYLLSPIAISIAILAYPQTRTVAQFIPTVEPTEIYQLATPQRLKIPPIAQSEISVTAKSESVTNPGDLLAPPQFNTLIVREFPNIWQMRVPVDQVNLLYATYEMKAENGRSNVISSEQRSSSVVQVVLEPLPIIEISRDSNTNTALVQGGFRLKMDVSGSQVAGQYTGELAVIVDRR
;
A
#
# COMPACT_ATOMS: atom_id res chain seq x y z
N MET A 1 76.61 6.80 -17.99
CA MET A 1 75.93 7.49 -19.11
C MET A 1 74.43 7.39 -18.89
N LEU A 2 73.77 8.54 -18.98
CA LEU A 2 72.34 8.80 -18.82
C LEU A 2 71.49 8.00 -19.83
N TRP A 3 70.24 7.63 -19.49
CA TRP A 3 68.97 7.91 -20.21
C TRP A 3 67.85 6.89 -19.88
N HIS A 4 66.83 7.42 -19.20
CA HIS A 4 65.37 7.16 -19.23
C HIS A 4 64.80 5.79 -19.69
N LEU A 5 63.80 5.28 -18.95
CA LEU A 5 62.38 5.57 -19.26
C LEU A 5 61.43 4.98 -18.21
N THR A 6 60.76 5.88 -17.51
CA THR A 6 59.53 5.66 -16.75
C THR A 6 58.41 5.19 -17.69
N LYS A 7 57.87 3.99 -17.50
CA LYS A 7 56.77 3.45 -18.32
C LYS A 7 55.54 3.07 -17.50
N SER A 8 54.58 4.00 -17.54
CA SER A 8 53.11 3.79 -17.54
C SER A 8 52.44 3.05 -16.37
N TRP A 9 52.32 3.73 -15.23
CA TRP A 9 51.33 3.46 -14.17
C TRP A 9 50.03 4.29 -14.38
N LYS A 10 49.43 4.25 -15.57
CA LYS A 10 48.28 5.13 -15.91
C LYS A 10 46.96 4.43 -16.27
N ARG A 11 46.87 3.09 -16.18
CA ARG A 11 45.64 2.37 -16.59
C ARG A 11 44.76 1.84 -15.47
N TYR A 12 45.17 1.88 -14.20
CA TYR A 12 44.38 1.26 -13.12
C TYR A 12 43.48 2.22 -12.33
N LEU A 13 43.64 3.53 -12.47
CA LEU A 13 42.85 4.51 -11.69
C LEU A 13 41.51 4.90 -12.33
N LEU A 14 41.26 4.53 -13.59
CA LEU A 14 40.00 4.89 -14.27
C LEU A 14 38.90 3.82 -14.13
N SER A 15 39.23 2.62 -13.67
CA SER A 15 38.29 1.50 -13.54
C SER A 15 37.25 1.65 -12.41
N PRO A 16 37.59 2.11 -11.18
CA PRO A 16 36.61 2.13 -10.09
C PRO A 16 35.57 3.25 -10.23
N ILE A 17 35.88 4.34 -10.95
CA ILE A 17 34.93 5.45 -11.16
C ILE A 17 33.80 5.05 -12.11
N ALA A 18 34.13 4.28 -13.16
CA ALA A 18 33.14 3.81 -14.13
C ALA A 18 32.09 2.87 -13.50
N ILE A 19 32.49 2.06 -12.51
CA ILE A 19 31.59 1.15 -11.80
C ILE A 19 30.63 1.93 -10.87
N SER A 20 31.08 3.01 -10.23
CA SER A 20 30.23 3.85 -9.38
C SER A 20 29.13 4.58 -10.16
N ILE A 21 29.37 4.95 -11.42
CA ILE A 21 28.36 5.61 -12.27
C ILE A 21 27.27 4.62 -12.71
N ALA A 22 27.63 3.35 -12.93
CA ALA A 22 26.66 2.33 -13.34
C ALA A 22 25.61 2.00 -12.25
N ILE A 23 25.94 2.18 -10.97
CA ILE A 23 25.00 1.95 -9.85
C ILE A 23 24.02 3.13 -9.70
N LEU A 24 24.42 4.36 -10.04
CA LEU A 24 23.54 5.54 -10.04
C LEU A 24 22.54 5.57 -11.21
N ALA A 25 22.81 4.82 -12.27
CA ALA A 25 21.91 4.69 -13.42
C ALA A 25 20.82 3.61 -13.23
N TYR A 26 20.82 2.89 -12.10
CA TYR A 26 19.71 2.00 -11.79
C TYR A 26 18.44 2.86 -11.64
N PRO A 27 17.40 2.61 -12.45
CA PRO A 27 16.13 3.30 -12.27
C PRO A 27 15.66 2.93 -10.87
N GLN A 28 15.71 3.90 -9.95
CA GLN A 28 15.03 3.79 -8.68
C GLN A 28 13.59 3.42 -9.03
N THR A 29 13.18 2.22 -8.63
CA THR A 29 11.79 1.80 -8.68
C THR A 29 11.03 2.86 -7.90
N ARG A 30 10.38 3.77 -8.62
CA ARG A 30 9.51 4.77 -8.02
C ARG A 30 8.37 3.98 -7.39
N THR A 31 8.47 3.72 -6.09
CA THR A 31 7.33 3.42 -5.26
C THR A 31 6.41 4.61 -5.42
N VAL A 32 5.41 4.48 -6.29
CA VAL A 32 4.32 5.44 -6.38
C VAL A 32 3.59 5.32 -5.07
N ALA A 33 3.93 6.18 -4.10
CA ALA A 33 3.05 6.44 -2.99
C ALA A 33 1.75 6.95 -3.61
N GLN A 34 0.69 6.14 -3.55
CA GLN A 34 -0.62 6.57 -4.00
C GLN A 34 -1.10 7.62 -3.02
N PHE A 35 -0.81 8.88 -3.33
CA PHE A 35 -1.32 10.02 -2.60
C PHE A 35 -2.77 10.18 -3.03
N ILE A 36 -3.70 9.80 -2.17
CA ILE A 36 -5.11 10.15 -2.35
C ILE A 36 -5.21 11.61 -1.90
N PRO A 37 -5.47 12.58 -2.80
CA PRO A 37 -5.57 13.97 -2.42
C PRO A 37 -6.84 14.16 -1.58
N THR A 38 -6.67 14.17 -0.27
CA THR A 38 -7.73 14.51 0.67
C THR A 38 -7.71 16.02 0.83
N VAL A 39 -8.79 16.71 0.45
CA VAL A 39 -8.93 18.15 0.63
C VAL A 39 -8.94 18.43 2.14
N GLU A 40 -8.11 19.34 2.62
CA GLU A 40 -8.07 19.64 4.06
C GLU A 40 -9.43 20.20 4.52
N PRO A 41 -10.04 19.63 5.58
CA PRO A 41 -11.31 20.11 6.10
C PRO A 41 -11.16 21.50 6.73
N THR A 42 -12.01 22.42 6.30
CA THR A 42 -12.02 23.82 6.74
C THR A 42 -12.91 24.02 7.97
N GLU A 43 -13.97 23.23 8.10
CA GLU A 43 -14.92 23.31 9.22
C GLU A 43 -14.69 22.20 10.27
N ILE A 44 -15.07 22.49 11.52
CA ILE A 44 -15.02 21.51 12.61
C ILE A 44 -16.06 20.41 12.33
N TYR A 45 -15.64 19.15 12.47
CA TYR A 45 -16.41 17.93 12.14
C TYR A 45 -16.71 17.73 10.66
N GLN A 46 -16.09 18.52 9.77
CA GLN A 46 -16.12 18.23 8.35
C GLN A 46 -15.21 17.04 8.07
N LEU A 47 -15.81 15.95 7.61
CA LEU A 47 -15.08 14.75 7.20
C LEU A 47 -14.65 14.90 5.74
N ALA A 48 -13.34 14.89 5.51
CA ALA A 48 -12.78 14.82 4.18
C ALA A 48 -12.40 13.36 3.87
N THR A 49 -13.10 12.74 2.91
CA THR A 49 -12.88 11.34 2.48
C THR A 49 -12.87 11.24 0.96
N PRO A 50 -12.11 10.32 0.36
CA PRO A 50 -12.31 9.92 -1.01
C PRO A 50 -13.67 9.19 -1.14
N GLN A 51 -14.49 9.60 -2.11
CA GLN A 51 -15.80 8.97 -2.36
C GLN A 51 -15.67 7.54 -2.94
N ARG A 52 -14.53 7.22 -3.56
CA ARG A 52 -14.25 5.91 -4.15
C ARG A 52 -12.80 5.52 -3.90
N LEU A 53 -12.58 4.26 -3.49
CA LEU A 53 -11.24 3.73 -3.27
C LEU A 53 -10.95 2.64 -4.30
N LYS A 54 -10.01 2.93 -5.21
CA LYS A 54 -9.50 1.90 -6.12
C LYS A 54 -8.42 1.09 -5.43
N ILE A 55 -8.64 -0.22 -5.27
CA ILE A 55 -7.66 -1.12 -4.70
C ILE A 55 -6.67 -1.51 -5.80
N PRO A 56 -5.35 -1.39 -5.57
CA PRO A 56 -4.36 -1.81 -6.54
C PRO A 56 -4.57 -3.27 -6.95
N PRO A 57 -4.19 -3.67 -8.18
CA PRO A 57 -4.24 -5.07 -8.56
C PRO A 57 -3.42 -5.95 -7.59
N ILE A 58 -3.82 -7.19 -7.40
CA ILE A 58 -3.03 -8.14 -6.61
C ILE A 58 -1.76 -8.49 -7.40
N ALA A 59 -0.60 -8.21 -6.81
CA ALA A 59 0.68 -8.54 -7.41
C ALA A 59 0.98 -10.04 -7.26
N GLN A 60 1.70 -10.61 -8.23
CA GLN A 60 2.10 -12.02 -8.17
C GLN A 60 2.94 -12.34 -6.92
N SER A 61 3.74 -11.38 -6.45
CA SER A 61 4.52 -11.50 -5.21
C SER A 61 3.66 -11.57 -3.93
N GLU A 62 2.41 -11.12 -3.98
CA GLU A 62 1.47 -11.24 -2.85
C GLU A 62 0.76 -12.59 -2.82
N ILE A 63 0.75 -13.31 -3.96
CA ILE A 63 0.12 -14.63 -4.13
C ILE A 63 1.15 -15.75 -3.93
N SER A 64 2.37 -15.58 -4.45
CA SER A 64 3.41 -16.59 -4.37
C SER A 64 4.13 -16.54 -3.04
N VAL A 65 4.13 -17.65 -2.29
CA VAL A 65 4.89 -17.79 -1.03
C VAL A 65 6.41 -17.81 -1.30
N THR A 66 6.81 -18.24 -2.50
CA THR A 66 8.20 -18.36 -2.92
C THR A 66 8.43 -17.54 -4.19
N ALA A 67 9.24 -16.48 -4.10
CA ALA A 67 9.58 -15.63 -5.25
C ALA A 67 10.64 -16.24 -6.19
N LYS A 68 11.12 -17.45 -5.89
CA LYS A 68 12.14 -18.16 -6.66
C LYS A 68 11.54 -19.41 -7.29
N SER A 69 11.89 -19.65 -8.54
CA SER A 69 11.71 -20.97 -9.19
C SER A 69 12.47 -22.00 -8.37
N GLU A 70 11.74 -22.80 -7.59
CA GLU A 70 12.34 -23.81 -6.73
C GLU A 70 12.59 -25.07 -7.58
N SER A 71 13.84 -25.53 -7.61
CA SER A 71 14.20 -26.78 -8.27
C SER A 71 13.89 -27.93 -7.33
N VAL A 72 12.95 -28.79 -7.72
CA VAL A 72 12.56 -29.95 -6.93
C VAL A 72 13.68 -31.00 -6.95
N THR A 73 14.13 -31.44 -5.78
CA THR A 73 15.16 -32.49 -5.62
C THR A 73 14.59 -33.88 -5.38
N ASN A 74 13.31 -33.99 -4.98
CA ASN A 74 12.61 -35.26 -4.76
C ASN A 74 11.39 -35.37 -5.69
N PRO A 75 11.24 -36.45 -6.47
CA PRO A 75 10.07 -36.66 -7.34
C PRO A 75 8.71 -36.53 -6.64
N GLY A 76 8.66 -36.82 -5.33
CA GLY A 76 7.45 -36.64 -4.52
C GLY A 76 6.96 -35.19 -4.43
N ASP A 77 7.86 -34.20 -4.51
CA ASP A 77 7.49 -32.78 -4.39
C ASP A 77 6.90 -32.22 -5.69
N LEU A 78 7.07 -32.92 -6.84
CA LEU A 78 6.36 -32.58 -8.08
C LEU A 78 4.85 -32.83 -7.98
N LEU A 79 4.44 -33.70 -7.06
CA LEU A 79 3.04 -34.03 -6.79
C LEU A 79 2.47 -33.21 -5.62
N ALA A 80 3.31 -32.45 -4.90
CA ALA A 80 2.84 -31.60 -3.83
C ALA A 80 2.01 -30.44 -4.39
N PRO A 81 0.87 -30.10 -3.77
CA PRO A 81 0.08 -28.96 -4.21
C PRO A 81 0.89 -27.67 -4.04
N PRO A 82 0.79 -26.73 -5.00
CA PRO A 82 1.46 -25.45 -4.89
C PRO A 82 0.95 -24.67 -3.67
N GLN A 83 1.87 -24.06 -2.93
CA GLN A 83 1.54 -23.22 -1.79
C GLN A 83 1.34 -21.78 -2.26
N PHE A 84 0.15 -21.25 -2.02
CA PHE A 84 -0.19 -19.86 -2.29
C PHE A 84 -0.57 -19.15 -1.01
N ASN A 85 -0.27 -17.85 -0.95
CA ASN A 85 -0.79 -17.00 0.09
C ASN A 85 -2.27 -16.76 -0.14
N THR A 86 -3.09 -17.18 0.83
CA THR A 86 -4.55 -17.06 0.77
C THR A 86 -5.07 -15.78 1.44
N LEU A 87 -4.23 -15.06 2.18
CA LEU A 87 -4.61 -13.84 2.89
C LEU A 87 -3.68 -12.69 2.52
N ILE A 88 -4.22 -11.67 1.89
CA ILE A 88 -3.47 -10.47 1.51
C ILE A 88 -3.85 -9.34 2.45
N VAL A 89 -2.86 -8.74 3.09
CA VAL A 89 -3.04 -7.64 4.04
C VAL A 89 -2.43 -6.37 3.45
N ARG A 90 -3.23 -5.30 3.38
CA ARG A 90 -2.79 -3.99 2.90
C ARG A 90 -3.23 -2.91 3.85
N GLU A 91 -2.43 -1.87 3.98
CA GLU A 91 -2.75 -0.72 4.83
C GLU A 91 -2.99 0.50 3.95
N PHE A 92 -4.08 1.20 4.27
CA PHE A 92 -4.47 2.44 3.63
C PHE A 92 -4.47 3.53 4.70
N PRO A 93 -3.30 4.14 4.99
CA PRO A 93 -3.21 5.28 5.88
C PRO A 93 -3.79 6.53 5.22
N ASN A 94 -4.18 7.52 6.03
CA ASN A 94 -4.54 8.87 5.58
C ASN A 94 -5.72 8.88 4.59
N ILE A 95 -6.69 7.99 4.81
CA ILE A 95 -7.88 7.87 3.97
C ILE A 95 -8.88 8.98 4.26
N TRP A 96 -8.87 9.51 5.47
CA TRP A 96 -9.74 10.62 5.80
C TRP A 96 -9.05 11.58 6.76
N GLN A 97 -9.53 12.82 6.73
CA GLN A 97 -9.12 13.87 7.63
C GLN A 97 -10.34 14.54 8.24
N MET A 98 -10.21 14.98 9.49
CA MET A 98 -11.26 15.72 10.17
C MET A 98 -10.64 16.75 11.10
N ARG A 99 -11.22 17.95 11.14
CA ARG A 99 -10.88 18.97 12.13
C ARG A 99 -11.77 18.80 13.34
N VAL A 100 -11.19 18.69 14.54
CA VAL A 100 -11.91 18.47 15.79
C VAL A 100 -11.38 19.35 16.91
N PRO A 101 -12.15 19.60 17.98
CA PRO A 101 -11.61 20.19 19.19
C PRO A 101 -10.51 19.31 19.82
N VAL A 102 -9.47 19.94 20.34
CA VAL A 102 -8.28 19.24 20.88
C VAL A 102 -8.63 18.26 22.00
N ASP A 103 -9.63 18.59 22.83
CA ASP A 103 -10.14 17.77 23.93
C ASP A 103 -10.83 16.48 23.46
N GLN A 104 -11.24 16.41 22.20
CA GLN A 104 -12.04 15.31 21.66
C GLN A 104 -11.25 14.32 20.81
N VAL A 105 -9.97 14.60 20.53
CA VAL A 105 -9.12 13.76 19.67
C VAL A 105 -9.12 12.29 20.13
N ASN A 106 -9.02 12.05 21.44
CA ASN A 106 -8.97 10.70 22.02
C ASN A 106 -10.34 10.00 22.15
N LEU A 107 -11.44 10.72 21.86
CA LEU A 107 -12.79 10.17 21.91
C LEU A 107 -13.26 9.64 20.55
N LEU A 108 -12.50 9.93 19.49
CA LEU A 108 -12.87 9.55 18.14
C LEU A 108 -12.68 8.06 17.90
N TYR A 109 -13.60 7.50 17.12
CA TYR A 109 -13.45 6.20 16.48
C TYR A 109 -14.00 6.26 15.06
N ALA A 110 -13.48 5.40 14.19
CA ALA A 110 -13.91 5.30 12.82
C ALA A 110 -14.39 3.89 12.51
N THR A 111 -15.52 3.80 11.82
CA THR A 111 -16.05 2.57 11.26
C THR A 111 -16.01 2.63 9.75
N TYR A 112 -15.75 1.48 9.13
CA TYR A 112 -15.55 1.36 7.70
C TYR A 112 -16.49 0.31 7.15
N GLU A 113 -17.15 0.61 6.04
CA GLU A 113 -17.90 -0.35 5.25
C GLU A 113 -17.39 -0.33 3.81
N MET A 114 -17.20 -1.50 3.21
CA MET A 114 -16.84 -1.63 1.81
C MET A 114 -17.98 -2.29 1.04
N LYS A 115 -18.40 -1.66 -0.05
CA LYS A 115 -19.41 -2.20 -0.97
C LYS A 115 -18.78 -2.43 -2.33
N ALA A 116 -18.94 -3.63 -2.87
CA ALA A 116 -18.58 -3.90 -4.26
C ALA A 116 -19.54 -3.19 -5.21
N GLU A 117 -19.14 -3.08 -6.47
CA GLU A 117 -19.95 -2.46 -7.54
C GLU A 117 -21.27 -3.20 -7.77
N ASN A 118 -21.30 -4.50 -7.47
CA ASN A 118 -22.52 -5.32 -7.51
C ASN A 118 -23.44 -5.14 -6.28
N GLY A 119 -23.13 -4.19 -5.38
CA GLY A 119 -23.93 -3.86 -4.19
C GLY A 119 -23.72 -4.79 -2.99
N ARG A 120 -22.86 -5.79 -3.10
CA ARG A 120 -22.56 -6.70 -1.98
C ARG A 120 -21.63 -6.00 -0.97
N SER A 121 -21.97 -6.07 0.32
CA SER A 121 -21.14 -5.54 1.41
C SER A 121 -19.99 -6.49 1.79
N ASN A 122 -18.92 -5.91 2.33
CA ASN A 122 -17.71 -6.59 2.81
C ASN A 122 -17.04 -7.48 1.75
N VAL A 123 -17.15 -7.06 0.49
CA VAL A 123 -16.48 -7.68 -0.64
C VAL A 123 -16.00 -6.62 -1.62
N ILE A 124 -15.04 -7.01 -2.45
CA ILE A 124 -14.59 -6.23 -3.61
C ILE A 124 -14.85 -7.06 -4.86
N SER A 125 -15.27 -6.41 -5.95
CA SER A 125 -15.56 -7.07 -7.22
C SER A 125 -14.45 -6.83 -8.24
N SER A 126 -14.19 -7.82 -9.09
CA SER A 126 -13.29 -7.65 -10.22
C SER A 126 -13.88 -6.65 -11.22
N GLU A 127 -13.06 -5.71 -11.70
CA GLU A 127 -13.47 -4.76 -12.76
C GLU A 127 -13.81 -5.46 -14.08
N GLN A 128 -13.30 -6.69 -14.30
CA GLN A 128 -13.53 -7.45 -15.53
C GLN A 128 -14.74 -8.39 -15.42
N ARG A 129 -15.05 -8.86 -14.20
CA ARG A 129 -16.13 -9.81 -13.92
C ARG A 129 -16.77 -9.49 -12.58
N SER A 130 -17.92 -8.81 -12.60
CA SER A 130 -18.66 -8.40 -11.40
C SER A 130 -19.14 -9.57 -10.52
N SER A 131 -19.22 -10.78 -11.08
CA SER A 131 -19.52 -12.03 -10.35
C SER A 131 -18.34 -12.58 -9.56
N SER A 132 -17.11 -12.17 -9.89
CA SER A 132 -15.90 -12.53 -9.15
C SER A 132 -15.71 -11.56 -8.00
N VAL A 133 -15.86 -12.07 -6.77
CA VAL A 133 -15.75 -11.29 -5.55
C VAL A 133 -14.68 -11.84 -4.62
N VAL A 134 -14.04 -10.96 -3.88
CA VAL A 134 -13.08 -11.29 -2.82
C VAL A 134 -13.65 -10.79 -1.50
N GLN A 135 -13.69 -11.66 -0.49
CA GLN A 135 -14.13 -11.33 0.86
C GLN A 135 -13.10 -10.40 1.51
N VAL A 136 -13.57 -9.33 2.15
CA VAL A 136 -12.69 -8.39 2.83
C VAL A 136 -13.09 -8.15 4.27
N VAL A 137 -12.10 -7.89 5.11
CA VAL A 137 -12.24 -7.41 6.48
C VAL A 137 -11.49 -6.09 6.61
N LEU A 138 -12.15 -5.10 7.19
CA LEU A 138 -11.60 -3.76 7.41
C LEU A 138 -11.33 -3.59 8.90
N GLU A 139 -10.09 -3.30 9.25
CA GLU A 139 -9.70 -2.99 10.63
C GLU A 139 -9.28 -1.53 10.73
N PRO A 140 -9.81 -0.75 11.68
CA PRO A 140 -9.39 0.64 11.87
C PRO A 140 -7.91 0.71 12.23
N LEU A 141 -7.17 1.58 11.55
CA LEU A 141 -5.85 2.01 12.00
C LEU A 141 -5.99 3.08 13.08
N PRO A 142 -4.96 3.29 13.93
CA PRO A 142 -4.96 4.39 14.89
C PRO A 142 -5.22 5.74 14.23
N ILE A 143 -6.08 6.54 14.86
CA ILE A 143 -6.28 7.95 14.49
C ILE A 143 -5.08 8.73 15.01
N ILE A 144 -4.48 9.56 14.16
CA ILE A 144 -3.30 10.36 14.51
C ILE A 144 -3.57 11.84 14.33
N GLU A 145 -3.11 12.64 15.29
CA GLU A 145 -3.08 14.11 15.21
C GLU A 145 -1.95 14.53 14.27
N ILE A 146 -2.28 15.29 13.23
CA ILE A 146 -1.30 15.80 12.25
C ILE A 146 -0.97 17.28 12.44
N SER A 147 -1.90 18.06 12.96
CA SER A 147 -1.65 19.44 13.33
C SER A 147 -2.56 19.90 14.46
N ARG A 148 -2.13 20.96 15.14
CA ARG A 148 -2.87 21.61 16.22
C ARG A 148 -2.82 23.12 16.01
N ASP A 149 -3.98 23.75 16.11
CA ASP A 149 -4.13 25.20 16.06
C ASP A 149 -4.58 25.72 17.43
N SER A 150 -3.64 26.36 18.14
CA SER A 150 -3.88 26.94 19.46
C SER A 150 -4.83 28.15 19.42
N ASN A 151 -4.97 28.84 18.29
CA ASN A 151 -5.84 30.02 18.19
C ASN A 151 -7.31 29.62 18.17
N THR A 152 -7.62 28.49 17.55
CA THR A 152 -8.99 27.96 17.42
C THR A 152 -9.28 26.81 18.39
N ASN A 153 -8.26 26.36 19.14
CA ASN A 153 -8.31 25.15 19.97
C ASN A 153 -8.78 23.91 19.19
N THR A 154 -8.34 23.80 17.93
CA THR A 154 -8.66 22.66 17.05
C THR A 154 -7.42 21.83 16.73
N ALA A 155 -7.64 20.55 16.48
CA ALA A 155 -6.65 19.61 15.97
C ALA A 155 -7.15 19.06 14.64
N LEU A 156 -6.24 18.93 13.68
CA LEU A 156 -6.47 18.17 12.47
C LEU A 156 -6.00 16.74 12.73
N VAL A 157 -6.91 15.78 12.54
CA VAL A 157 -6.64 14.36 12.69
C VAL A 157 -6.79 13.64 11.37
N GLN A 158 -6.11 12.51 11.22
CA GLN A 158 -6.28 11.61 10.10
C GLN A 158 -6.42 10.17 10.56
N GLY A 159 -7.13 9.38 9.77
CA GLY A 159 -7.28 7.95 10.00
C GLY A 159 -7.19 7.14 8.72
N GLY A 160 -7.17 5.83 8.91
CA GLY A 160 -7.06 4.86 7.84
C GLY A 160 -7.51 3.50 8.30
N PHE A 161 -7.36 2.50 7.44
CA PHE A 161 -7.75 1.14 7.75
C PHE A 161 -6.77 0.12 7.15
N ARG A 162 -6.74 -1.06 7.75
CA ARG A 162 -6.09 -2.25 7.23
C ARG A 162 -7.14 -3.11 6.53
N LEU A 163 -6.90 -3.38 5.26
CA LEU A 163 -7.69 -4.28 4.43
C LEU A 163 -7.10 -5.69 4.49
N LYS A 164 -7.89 -6.67 4.92
CA LYS A 164 -7.54 -8.08 4.81
C LYS A 164 -8.43 -8.72 3.74
N MET A 165 -7.81 -9.32 2.73
CA MET A 165 -8.49 -9.93 1.60
C MET A 165 -8.28 -11.44 1.64
N ASP A 166 -9.36 -12.20 1.74
CA ASP A 166 -9.32 -13.66 1.61
C ASP A 166 -9.46 -14.03 0.13
N VAL A 167 -8.36 -14.48 -0.45
CA VAL A 167 -8.26 -14.87 -1.85
C VAL A 167 -8.31 -16.38 -2.05
N SER A 168 -8.55 -17.17 -1.00
CA SER A 168 -8.63 -18.64 -1.09
C SER A 168 -9.68 -19.13 -2.09
N GLY A 169 -10.81 -18.41 -2.19
CA GLY A 169 -11.90 -18.71 -3.13
C GLY A 169 -11.84 -17.96 -4.46
N SER A 170 -10.89 -17.01 -4.62
CA SER A 170 -10.80 -16.20 -5.83
C SER A 170 -9.84 -16.82 -6.84
N GLN A 171 -10.38 -17.19 -8.00
CA GLN A 171 -9.60 -17.85 -9.07
C GLN A 171 -8.94 -16.84 -10.03
N VAL A 172 -9.11 -15.53 -9.82
CA VAL A 172 -8.75 -14.51 -10.81
C VAL A 172 -7.84 -13.44 -10.19
N ALA A 173 -6.61 -13.34 -10.67
CA ALA A 173 -5.78 -12.16 -10.45
C ALA A 173 -6.32 -10.99 -11.31
N GLY A 174 -6.34 -9.77 -10.78
CA GLY A 174 -6.87 -8.64 -11.52
C GLY A 174 -7.02 -7.36 -10.69
N GLN A 175 -7.64 -6.35 -11.32
CA GLN A 175 -8.04 -5.12 -10.63
C GLN A 175 -9.36 -5.36 -9.91
N TYR A 176 -9.42 -4.92 -8.66
CA TYR A 176 -10.61 -5.01 -7.82
C TYR A 176 -11.00 -3.61 -7.37
N THR A 177 -12.31 -3.35 -7.35
CA THR A 177 -12.83 -2.05 -6.95
C THR A 177 -13.97 -2.21 -5.95
N GLY A 178 -14.15 -1.17 -5.15
CA GLY A 178 -15.22 -1.05 -4.16
C GLY A 178 -15.39 0.39 -3.72
N GLU A 179 -16.57 0.71 -3.22
CA GLU A 179 -16.88 1.98 -2.59
C GLU A 179 -16.67 1.84 -1.08
N LEU A 180 -15.87 2.75 -0.51
CA LEU A 180 -15.60 2.81 0.92
C LEU A 180 -16.50 3.86 1.54
N ALA A 181 -17.32 3.45 2.49
CA ALA A 181 -18.00 4.36 3.40
C ALA A 181 -17.18 4.47 4.69
N VAL A 182 -16.88 5.71 5.09
CA VAL A 182 -16.21 6.03 6.34
C VAL A 182 -17.19 6.79 7.21
N ILE A 183 -17.37 6.33 8.44
CA ILE A 183 -18.13 7.04 9.47
C ILE A 183 -17.18 7.28 10.63
N VAL A 184 -17.05 8.54 11.03
CA VAL A 184 -16.25 8.94 12.19
C VAL A 184 -17.18 9.51 13.23
N ASP A 185 -17.10 8.97 14.45
CA ASP A 185 -17.99 9.33 15.55
C ASP A 185 -17.22 9.41 16.87
N ARG A 186 -17.89 9.87 17.93
CA ARG A 186 -17.36 10.07 19.28
C ARG A 186 -17.93 9.01 20.22
N ARG A 187 -17.08 8.51 21.11
CA ARG A 187 -17.48 7.60 22.19
C ARG A 187 -18.27 8.31 23.28
#